data_AF-A0A651DGV1-F1
#
_entry.id   AF-A0A651DGV1-F1
#
_cell.length_a   1.000
_cell.length_b   1.000
_cell.length_c   1.000
_cell.angle_alpha   90.00
_cell.angle_beta   90.00
_cell.angle_gamma   90.00
#
_symmetry.space_group_name_H-M   'P 1'
#
loop_
_entity.id
_entity.type
_entity.pdbx_description
1 polymer ?
#
loop_
_entity_poly.entity_id
_entity_poly.type
_entity_poly.pdbx_seq_one_letter_code
_entity_poly.pdbx_strand_id
1 'polypeptide(L)'
;MADRVRRTLRGVGLTTDDAGPILRSHEHAMQRRRELLDDDHHPAFLHPGRTILVALEDAGVRDPTWLALAPLMDSVAPDLAPDPGEWAAALQAVPPLPLEPGATLEELVQLDAEPLRVVLSEALDQLRHLHLIDDPEHQRALTLRAEQRVLPLAARAGGTLDRRFRWWWRRVGRGFVERGME
;
A
#
# COMPACT_ATOMS: atom_id res chain seq x y z
N MET A 1 -14.71 -3.67 -7.22
CA MET A 1 -13.25 -3.87 -7.01
C MET A 1 -12.83 -5.33 -7.12
N ALA A 2 -13.46 -6.25 -6.38
CA ALA A 2 -13.10 -7.68 -6.38
C ALA A 2 -12.95 -8.30 -7.79
N ASP A 3 -13.86 -8.01 -8.73
CA ASP A 3 -13.76 -8.52 -10.10
C ASP A 3 -12.59 -7.96 -10.89
N ARG A 4 -12.13 -6.75 -10.56
CA ARG A 4 -10.90 -6.20 -11.15
C ARG A 4 -9.70 -6.98 -10.63
N VAL A 5 -9.60 -7.20 -9.31
CA VAL A 5 -8.54 -8.01 -8.70
C VAL A 5 -8.50 -9.42 -9.33
N ARG A 6 -9.64 -10.12 -9.40
CA ARG A 6 -9.73 -11.45 -10.04
C ARG A 6 -9.29 -11.46 -11.50
N ARG A 7 -9.66 -10.44 -12.27
CA ARG A 7 -9.22 -10.33 -13.68
C ARG A 7 -7.74 -10.04 -13.79
N THR A 8 -7.19 -9.16 -12.97
CA THR A 8 -5.76 -8.84 -12.97
C THR A 8 -4.93 -10.06 -12.56
N LEU A 9 -5.31 -10.78 -11.48
CA LEU A 9 -4.64 -12.02 -11.05
C LEU A 9 -4.58 -13.06 -12.18
N ARG A 10 -5.70 -13.28 -12.89
CA ARG A 10 -5.72 -14.17 -14.06
C ARG A 10 -4.88 -13.64 -15.22
N GLY A 11 -4.94 -12.34 -15.48
CA GLY A 11 -4.18 -11.69 -16.55
C GLY A 11 -2.66 -11.77 -16.36
N VAL A 12 -2.20 -11.88 -15.11
CA VAL A 12 -0.78 -12.07 -14.78
C VAL A 12 -0.34 -13.54 -14.72
N GLY A 13 -1.25 -14.48 -14.98
CA GLY A 13 -0.96 -15.91 -15.06
C GLY A 13 -0.97 -16.67 -13.74
N LEU A 14 -1.50 -16.10 -12.65
CA LEU A 14 -1.63 -16.82 -11.39
C LEU A 14 -2.72 -17.89 -11.48
N THR A 15 -2.44 -19.06 -10.92
CA THR A 15 -3.37 -20.19 -10.91
C THR A 15 -4.53 -19.93 -9.95
N THR A 16 -5.54 -20.80 -9.97
CA THR A 16 -6.65 -20.70 -9.01
C THR A 16 -6.16 -20.94 -7.58
N ASP A 17 -5.20 -21.85 -7.40
CA ASP A 17 -4.62 -22.17 -6.10
C ASP A 17 -3.82 -20.99 -5.54
N ASP A 18 -3.05 -20.29 -6.41
CA ASP A 18 -2.33 -19.07 -6.04
C ASP A 18 -3.28 -17.90 -5.71
N ALA A 19 -4.36 -17.76 -6.49
CA ALA A 19 -5.31 -16.66 -6.33
C ALA A 19 -6.19 -16.81 -5.09
N GLY A 20 -6.43 -18.05 -4.62
CA GLY A 20 -7.31 -18.35 -3.49
C GLY A 20 -6.95 -17.58 -2.21
N PRO A 21 -5.72 -17.72 -1.68
CA PRO A 21 -5.28 -16.98 -0.49
C PRO A 21 -5.37 -15.45 -0.65
N ILE A 22 -5.03 -14.92 -1.81
CA ILE A 22 -5.08 -13.47 -2.11
C ILE A 22 -6.51 -12.94 -2.06
N LEU A 23 -7.46 -13.70 -2.63
CA LEU A 23 -8.87 -13.30 -2.62
C LEU A 23 -9.50 -13.43 -1.23
N ARG A 24 -9.08 -14.43 -0.43
CA ARG A 24 -9.53 -14.58 0.96
C ARG A 24 -9.03 -13.43 1.83
N SER A 25 -7.76 -13.06 1.72
CA SER A 25 -7.21 -11.95 2.51
C SER A 25 -7.81 -10.60 2.10
N HIS A 26 -8.07 -10.40 0.80
CA HIS A 26 -8.83 -9.25 0.32
C HIS A 26 -10.23 -9.20 0.93
N GLU A 27 -10.98 -10.31 0.91
CA GLU A 27 -12.33 -10.34 1.47
C GLU A 27 -12.33 -10.09 2.99
N HIS A 28 -11.34 -10.65 3.69
CA HIS A 28 -11.13 -10.43 5.12
C HIS A 28 -10.88 -8.94 5.44
N ALA A 29 -10.01 -8.29 4.67
CA ALA A 29 -9.79 -6.85 4.78
C ALA A 29 -11.06 -6.05 4.49
N MET A 30 -11.80 -6.41 3.43
CA MET A 30 -13.04 -5.74 3.05
C MET A 30 -14.13 -5.88 4.11
N GLN A 31 -14.22 -7.03 4.78
CA GLN A 31 -15.19 -7.24 5.86
C GLN A 31 -14.98 -6.21 6.98
N ARG A 32 -13.74 -5.99 7.42
CA ARG A 32 -13.42 -4.95 8.41
C ARG A 32 -13.85 -3.56 7.96
N ARG A 33 -13.72 -3.23 6.67
CA ARG A 33 -14.17 -1.93 6.12
C ARG A 33 -15.69 -1.81 6.14
N ARG A 34 -16.42 -2.87 5.77
CA ARG A 34 -17.90 -2.87 5.80
C ARG A 34 -18.47 -2.75 7.21
N GLU A 35 -17.73 -3.19 8.22
CA GLU A 35 -18.12 -3.08 9.64
C GLU A 35 -17.90 -1.68 10.22
N LEU A 36 -16.88 -0.96 9.75
CA LEU A 36 -16.46 0.33 10.32
C LEU A 36 -16.79 1.55 9.47
N LEU A 37 -16.96 1.38 8.15
CA LEU A 37 -17.23 2.47 7.22
C LEU A 37 -18.69 2.40 6.78
N ASP A 38 -19.44 3.46 7.07
CA ASP A 38 -20.85 3.58 6.70
C ASP A 38 -21.06 4.00 5.23
N ASP A 39 -20.00 4.41 4.53
CA ASP A 39 -20.02 4.87 3.15
C ASP A 39 -18.99 4.11 2.30
N ASP A 40 -19.45 3.48 1.22
CA ASP A 40 -18.60 2.75 0.27
C ASP A 40 -17.83 3.69 -0.68
N HIS A 41 -18.16 4.99 -0.68
CA HIS A 41 -17.39 6.03 -1.34
C HIS A 41 -16.23 6.55 -0.47
N HIS A 42 -16.13 6.13 0.79
CA HIS A 42 -15.05 6.54 1.67
C HIS A 42 -13.68 6.22 1.02
N PRO A 43 -12.71 7.16 1.00
CA PRO A 43 -11.44 6.98 0.27
C PRO A 43 -10.67 5.70 0.65
N ALA A 44 -10.78 5.28 1.91
CA ALA A 44 -10.16 4.07 2.45
C ALA A 44 -10.93 2.77 2.11
N PHE A 45 -12.20 2.84 1.71
CA PHE A 45 -13.04 1.66 1.48
C PHE A 45 -12.44 0.72 0.43
N LEU A 46 -11.93 1.30 -0.67
CA LEU A 46 -11.34 0.54 -1.77
C LEU A 46 -9.83 0.24 -1.61
N HIS A 47 -9.21 0.71 -0.52
CA HIS A 47 -7.76 0.60 -0.30
C HIS A 47 -7.22 -0.83 -0.44
N PRO A 48 -7.80 -1.87 0.21
CA PRO A 48 -7.25 -3.23 0.14
C PRO A 48 -7.11 -3.75 -1.29
N GLY A 49 -8.14 -3.56 -2.11
CA GLY A 49 -8.13 -3.98 -3.51
C GLY A 49 -7.18 -3.14 -4.38
N ARG A 50 -7.05 -1.83 -4.12
CA ARG A 50 -6.10 -0.98 -4.84
C ARG A 50 -4.66 -1.37 -4.52
N THR A 51 -4.32 -1.66 -3.26
CA THR A 51 -2.97 -2.06 -2.86
C THR A 51 -2.52 -3.35 -3.56
N ILE A 52 -3.41 -4.35 -3.70
CA ILE A 52 -3.13 -5.55 -4.51
C ILE A 52 -2.84 -5.18 -5.97
N LEU A 53 -3.66 -4.31 -6.56
CA LEU A 53 -3.49 -3.91 -7.96
C LEU A 53 -2.20 -3.15 -8.18
N VAL A 54 -1.82 -2.26 -7.26
CA VAL A 54 -0.52 -1.56 -7.32
C VAL A 54 0.63 -2.57 -7.20
N ALA A 55 0.53 -3.53 -6.29
CA ALA A 55 1.54 -4.58 -6.14
C ALA A 55 1.75 -5.38 -7.44
N LEU A 56 0.66 -5.75 -8.10
CA LEU A 56 0.69 -6.48 -9.37
C LEU A 56 1.16 -5.63 -10.56
N GLU A 57 0.53 -4.46 -10.75
CA GLU A 57 0.62 -3.67 -11.99
C GLU A 57 1.83 -2.72 -11.98
N ASP A 58 2.15 -2.14 -10.83
CA ASP A 58 3.20 -1.12 -10.70
C ASP A 58 4.47 -1.66 -10.05
N ALA A 59 4.35 -2.51 -9.03
CA ALA A 59 5.49 -3.11 -8.34
C ALA A 59 5.96 -4.42 -8.96
N GLY A 60 5.11 -5.07 -9.76
CA GLY A 60 5.44 -6.33 -10.42
C GLY A 60 5.60 -7.52 -9.45
N VAL A 61 5.02 -7.44 -8.26
CA VAL A 61 4.99 -8.54 -7.27
C VAL A 61 4.27 -9.72 -7.89
N ARG A 62 4.86 -10.92 -7.80
CA ARG A 62 4.30 -12.15 -8.36
C ARG A 62 4.14 -13.27 -7.34
N ASP A 63 4.80 -13.16 -6.20
CA ASP A 63 4.68 -14.14 -5.14
C ASP A 63 3.27 -14.06 -4.50
N PRO A 64 2.49 -15.15 -4.52
CA PRO A 64 1.14 -15.17 -3.96
C PRO A 64 1.10 -14.86 -2.46
N THR A 65 2.16 -15.20 -1.73
CA THR A 65 2.29 -14.93 -0.29
C THR A 65 2.30 -13.42 -0.08
N TRP A 66 3.20 -12.71 -0.76
CA TRP A 66 3.33 -11.26 -0.65
C TRP A 66 2.08 -10.52 -1.14
N LEU A 67 1.42 -11.03 -2.19
CA LEU A 67 0.15 -10.49 -2.67
C LEU A 67 -1.01 -10.70 -1.70
N ALA A 68 -1.01 -11.81 -0.95
CA ALA A 68 -2.04 -12.07 0.07
C ALA A 68 -1.88 -11.16 1.29
N LEU A 69 -0.68 -10.64 1.57
CA LEU A 69 -0.44 -9.72 2.69
C LEU A 69 -0.79 -8.27 2.33
N ALA A 70 -0.64 -7.90 1.06
CA ALA A 70 -0.93 -6.56 0.55
C ALA A 70 -2.27 -5.93 1.01
N PRO A 71 -3.44 -6.61 0.96
CA PRO A 71 -4.71 -6.03 1.40
C PRO A 71 -4.87 -5.92 2.92
N LEU A 72 -4.03 -6.61 3.68
CA LEU A 72 -4.09 -6.62 5.15
C LEU A 72 -3.28 -5.48 5.77
N MET A 73 -2.42 -4.83 4.98
CA MET A 73 -1.67 -3.67 5.41
C MET A 73 -2.56 -2.43 5.42
N ASP A 74 -2.55 -1.69 6.54
CA ASP A 74 -3.19 -0.38 6.65
C ASP A 74 -2.41 0.51 7.62
N SER A 75 -1.21 0.89 7.20
CA SER A 75 -0.23 1.65 7.99
C SER A 75 -0.66 3.08 8.34
N VAL A 76 -1.71 3.60 7.69
CA VAL A 76 -2.21 4.98 7.92
C VAL A 76 -3.59 5.00 8.57
N ALA A 77 -4.30 3.87 8.58
CA ALA A 77 -5.52 3.69 9.36
C ALA A 77 -5.49 2.34 10.10
N PRO A 78 -4.67 2.21 11.17
CA PRO A 78 -4.55 0.97 11.93
C PRO A 78 -5.88 0.43 12.46
N ASP A 79 -6.85 1.30 12.77
CA ASP A 79 -8.19 0.90 13.22
C ASP A 79 -8.98 0.12 12.14
N LEU A 80 -8.67 0.39 10.86
CA LEU A 80 -9.22 -0.32 9.71
C LEU A 80 -8.43 -1.59 9.41
N ALA A 81 -7.23 -1.81 9.95
CA ALA A 81 -6.51 -3.06 9.76
C ALA A 81 -7.35 -4.24 10.29
N PRO A 82 -7.53 -5.31 9.50
CA PRO A 82 -8.26 -6.48 9.97
C PRO A 82 -7.42 -7.26 11.00
N ASP A 83 -8.06 -8.05 11.85
CA ASP A 83 -7.34 -9.04 12.67
C ASP A 83 -6.55 -9.96 11.74
N PRO A 84 -5.22 -10.07 11.87
CA PRO A 84 -4.42 -10.82 10.93
C PRO A 84 -4.70 -12.33 10.92
N GLY A 85 -5.33 -12.91 11.95
CA GLY A 85 -5.78 -14.31 11.95
C GLY A 85 -4.73 -15.32 11.44
N GLU A 86 -5.08 -16.10 10.40
CA GLU A 86 -4.18 -17.07 9.78
C GLU A 86 -2.93 -16.46 9.13
N TRP A 87 -2.94 -15.15 8.84
CA TRP A 87 -1.85 -14.41 8.22
C TRP A 87 -0.90 -13.77 9.23
N ALA A 88 -1.14 -13.88 10.54
CA ALA A 88 -0.35 -13.20 11.58
C ALA A 88 1.15 -13.50 11.50
N ALA A 89 1.54 -14.77 11.32
CA ALA A 89 2.95 -15.15 11.22
C ALA A 89 3.62 -14.57 9.95
N ALA A 90 2.89 -14.56 8.83
CA ALA A 90 3.38 -14.00 7.57
C ALA A 90 3.45 -12.46 7.62
N LEU A 91 2.50 -11.81 8.28
CA LEU A 91 2.52 -10.36 8.53
C LEU A 91 3.65 -9.95 9.48
N GLN A 92 4.01 -10.78 10.47
CA GLN A 92 5.20 -10.52 11.31
C GLN A 92 6.52 -10.62 10.51
N ALA A 93 6.53 -11.40 9.43
CA ALA A 93 7.67 -11.50 8.51
C ALA A 93 7.70 -10.37 7.47
N VAL A 94 6.56 -9.67 7.25
CA VAL A 94 6.62 -8.35 6.65
C VAL A 94 7.35 -7.49 7.68
N PRO A 95 8.52 -6.92 7.35
CA PRO A 95 9.19 -6.01 8.27
C PRO A 95 8.14 -5.02 8.74
N PRO A 96 7.95 -4.84 10.07
CA PRO A 96 7.05 -3.82 10.56
C PRO A 96 7.57 -2.57 9.91
N LEU A 97 6.84 -2.06 8.93
CA LEU A 97 7.26 -0.86 8.24
C LEU A 97 7.45 0.14 9.36
N PRO A 98 8.63 0.72 9.50
CA PRO A 98 8.59 2.10 9.84
C PRO A 98 7.97 2.88 8.69
N LEU A 99 6.68 3.13 8.85
CA LEU A 99 6.13 4.47 8.78
C LEU A 99 5.93 5.06 10.18
N GLU A 100 6.43 4.37 11.22
CA GLU A 100 6.56 4.88 12.57
C GLU A 100 7.65 5.99 12.67
N PRO A 101 7.48 6.97 13.56
CA PRO A 101 8.54 7.90 13.93
C PRO A 101 9.73 7.13 14.54
N GLY A 102 10.90 7.19 13.90
CA GLY A 102 12.16 6.75 14.52
C GLY A 102 12.99 5.76 13.71
N ALA A 103 12.40 4.98 12.81
CA ALA A 103 13.24 4.12 11.99
C ALA A 103 13.80 4.82 10.75
N THR A 104 14.92 4.28 10.33
CA THR A 104 15.88 4.90 9.44
C THR A 104 15.72 4.38 8.02
N LEU A 105 16.18 5.16 7.04
CA LEU A 105 16.22 4.72 5.65
C LEU A 105 17.14 3.50 5.49
N GLU A 106 18.18 3.43 6.32
CA GLU A 106 19.19 2.39 6.41
C GLU A 106 18.61 1.02 6.77
N GLU A 107 17.63 0.96 7.67
CA GLU A 107 16.94 -0.29 8.01
C GLU A 107 16.06 -0.77 6.85
N LEU A 108 15.42 0.18 6.15
CA LEU A 108 14.52 -0.11 5.04
C LEU A 108 15.23 -0.58 3.77
N VAL A 109 16.50 -0.19 3.56
CA VAL A 109 17.27 -0.66 2.40
C VAL A 109 17.80 -2.08 2.53
N GLN A 110 17.73 -2.68 3.72
CA GLN A 110 18.13 -4.08 3.97
C GLN A 110 17.01 -5.09 3.65
N LEU A 111 15.82 -4.61 3.32
CA LEU A 111 14.68 -5.47 3.01
C LEU A 111 14.88 -6.21 1.69
N ASP A 112 14.41 -7.46 1.67
CA ASP A 112 14.30 -8.22 0.43
C ASP A 112 13.36 -7.52 -0.56
N ALA A 113 13.59 -7.77 -1.85
CA ALA A 113 12.97 -7.00 -2.93
C ALA A 113 11.44 -7.10 -2.96
N GLU A 114 10.87 -8.29 -2.74
CA GLU A 114 9.41 -8.51 -2.78
C GLU A 114 8.67 -7.86 -1.58
N PRO A 115 9.09 -8.07 -0.31
CA PRO A 115 8.49 -7.34 0.81
C PRO A 115 8.58 -5.82 0.64
N LEU A 116 9.74 -5.30 0.20
CA LEU A 116 9.89 -3.87 -0.09
C LEU A 116 8.91 -3.40 -1.17
N ARG A 117 8.68 -4.18 -2.22
CA ARG A 117 7.74 -3.86 -3.30
C ARG A 117 6.30 -3.81 -2.81
N VAL A 118 5.88 -4.74 -1.95
CA VAL A 118 4.53 -4.72 -1.36
C VAL A 118 4.33 -3.49 -0.48
N VAL A 119 5.29 -3.21 0.39
CA VAL A 119 5.36 -1.99 1.22
C VAL A 119 5.23 -0.72 0.37
N LEU A 120 6.04 -0.62 -0.69
CA LEU A 120 6.00 0.52 -1.60
C LEU A 120 4.69 0.60 -2.39
N SER A 121 3.96 -0.50 -2.54
CA SER A 121 2.67 -0.50 -3.23
C SER A 121 1.59 0.17 -2.40
N GLU A 122 1.54 -0.10 -1.10
CA GLU A 122 0.63 0.58 -0.18
C GLU A 122 0.96 2.08 -0.10
N ALA A 123 2.24 2.42 0.08
CA ALA A 123 2.67 3.81 0.14
C ALA A 123 2.37 4.57 -1.17
N LEU A 124 2.41 3.88 -2.32
CA LEU A 124 2.03 4.45 -3.60
C LEU A 124 0.51 4.67 -3.68
N ASP A 125 -0.32 3.74 -3.21
CA ASP A 125 -1.77 3.96 -3.13
C ASP A 125 -2.10 5.18 -2.25
N GLN A 126 -1.46 5.29 -1.09
CA GLN A 126 -1.63 6.41 -0.17
C GLN A 126 -1.22 7.74 -0.82
N LEU A 127 -0.07 7.79 -1.50
CA LEU A 127 0.37 8.98 -2.23
C LEU A 127 -0.65 9.37 -3.32
N ARG A 128 -1.19 8.42 -4.08
CA ARG A 128 -2.19 8.67 -5.14
C ARG A 128 -3.44 9.36 -4.61
N HIS A 129 -3.85 8.99 -3.41
CA HIS A 129 -5.09 9.45 -2.80
C HIS A 129 -4.89 10.51 -1.72
N LEU A 130 -3.67 11.06 -1.60
CA LEU A 130 -3.33 12.13 -0.65
C LEU A 130 -4.31 13.32 -0.73
N HIS A 131 -4.81 13.63 -1.92
CA HIS A 131 -5.76 14.73 -2.18
C HIS A 131 -7.20 14.44 -1.70
N LEU A 132 -7.50 13.22 -1.26
CA LEU A 132 -8.79 12.81 -0.71
C LEU A 132 -8.78 12.79 0.83
N ILE A 133 -7.67 13.19 1.44
CA ILE A 133 -7.53 13.25 2.90
C ILE A 133 -7.94 14.65 3.34
N ASP A 134 -8.99 14.72 4.16
CA ASP A 134 -9.57 15.98 4.63
C ASP A 134 -8.82 16.58 5.83
N ASP A 135 -8.00 15.78 6.52
CA ASP A 135 -7.16 16.22 7.64
C ASP A 135 -5.80 16.78 7.13
N PRO A 136 -5.55 18.10 7.26
CA PRO A 136 -4.32 18.71 6.80
C PRO A 136 -3.06 18.25 7.55
N GLU A 137 -3.17 17.92 8.84
CA GLU A 137 -2.01 17.44 9.63
C GLU A 137 -1.61 16.05 9.16
N HIS A 138 -2.60 15.16 8.99
CA HIS A 138 -2.37 13.84 8.41
C HIS A 138 -1.82 13.94 6.99
N GLN A 139 -2.39 14.79 6.14
CA GLN A 139 -1.89 15.02 4.79
C GLN A 139 -0.43 15.51 4.79
N ARG A 140 -0.07 16.44 5.69
CA ARG A 140 1.31 16.93 5.85
C ARG A 140 2.25 15.81 6.29
N ALA A 141 1.86 15.00 7.27
CA ALA A 141 2.67 13.88 7.77
C ALA A 141 2.97 12.87 6.66
N LEU A 142 1.96 12.47 5.87
CA LEU A 142 2.15 11.55 4.74
C LEU A 142 3.02 12.14 3.63
N THR A 143 2.91 13.45 3.39
CA THR A 143 3.73 14.17 2.41
C THR A 143 5.21 14.17 2.82
N LEU A 144 5.51 14.55 4.06
CA LEU A 144 6.89 14.54 4.59
C LEU A 144 7.48 13.13 4.57
N ARG A 145 6.68 12.14 4.99
CA ARG A 145 7.05 10.72 4.96
C ARG A 145 7.36 10.24 3.54
N ALA A 146 6.57 10.66 2.56
CA ALA A 146 6.80 10.33 1.17
C ALA A 146 8.11 10.93 0.65
N GLU A 147 8.36 12.21 0.93
CA GLU A 147 9.58 12.92 0.52
C GLU A 147 10.85 12.32 1.15
N GLN A 148 10.83 12.12 2.47
CA GLN A 148 12.02 11.78 3.24
C GLN A 148 12.39 10.29 3.15
N ARG A 149 11.41 9.40 2.98
CA ARG A 149 11.63 7.95 3.09
C ARG A 149 11.17 7.17 1.86
N VAL A 150 9.91 7.36 1.46
CA VAL A 150 9.30 6.50 0.41
C VAL A 150 9.91 6.77 -0.97
N LEU A 151 10.11 8.04 -1.34
CA LEU A 151 10.69 8.40 -2.63
C LEU A 151 12.12 7.89 -2.81
N PRO A 152 13.05 8.06 -1.83
CA PRO A 152 14.36 7.43 -1.89
C PRO A 152 14.32 5.90 -2.04
N LEU A 153 13.44 5.23 -1.30
CA LEU A 153 13.28 3.77 -1.40
C LEU A 153 12.75 3.34 -2.76
N ALA A 154 11.74 4.04 -3.29
CA ALA A 154 11.21 3.80 -4.61
C ALA A 154 12.27 4.00 -5.70
N ALA A 155 13.11 5.03 -5.59
CA ALA A 155 14.21 5.27 -6.51
C ALA A 155 15.25 4.14 -6.49
N ARG A 156 15.54 3.58 -5.31
CA ARG A 156 16.43 2.41 -5.16
C ARG A 156 15.81 1.13 -5.71
N ALA A 157 14.52 0.89 -5.46
CA ALA A 157 13.79 -0.24 -6.04
C ALA A 157 13.73 -0.14 -7.58
N GLY A 158 13.72 1.08 -8.10
CA GLY A 158 13.84 1.39 -9.52
C GLY A 158 12.61 0.97 -10.34
N GLY A 159 12.80 0.87 -11.65
CA GLY A 159 11.81 0.32 -12.56
C GLY A 159 10.51 1.14 -12.65
N THR A 160 9.37 0.43 -12.68
CA THR A 160 8.05 1.06 -12.79
C THR A 160 7.66 1.81 -11.52
N LEU A 161 8.01 1.30 -10.34
CA LEU A 161 7.72 1.95 -9.06
C LEU A 161 8.32 3.34 -8.98
N ASP A 162 9.63 3.49 -9.22
CA ASP A 162 10.29 4.80 -9.20
C ASP A 162 9.57 5.81 -10.12
N ARG A 163 9.29 5.40 -11.37
CA ARG A 163 8.59 6.25 -12.34
C ARG A 163 7.21 6.67 -11.85
N ARG A 164 6.44 5.74 -11.28
CA ARG A 164 5.09 6.01 -10.78
C ARG A 164 5.11 6.92 -9.56
N PHE A 165 6.01 6.69 -8.63
CA PHE A 165 6.21 7.55 -7.46
C PHE A 165 6.58 8.96 -7.87
N ARG A 166 7.56 9.15 -8.77
CA ARG A 166 7.93 10.49 -9.28
C ARG A 166 6.79 11.18 -10.02
N TRP A 167 5.96 10.43 -10.74
CA TRP A 167 4.80 10.99 -11.45
C TRP A 167 3.75 11.50 -10.47
N TRP A 168 3.34 10.66 -9.52
CA TRP A 168 2.36 11.04 -8.51
C TRP A 168 2.89 12.12 -7.57
N TRP A 169 4.16 12.06 -7.16
CA TRP A 169 4.77 13.12 -6.34
C TRP A 169 4.67 14.49 -7.01
N ARG A 170 4.97 14.59 -8.31
CA ARG A 170 4.82 15.85 -9.04
C ARG A 170 3.37 16.32 -9.17
N ARG A 171 2.42 15.38 -9.28
CA ARG A 171 1.02 15.69 -9.54
C ARG A 171 0.23 16.04 -8.28
N VAL A 172 0.49 15.34 -7.19
CA VAL A 172 -0.28 15.47 -5.94
C VAL A 172 0.60 15.90 -4.77
N GLY A 173 1.79 15.32 -4.59
CA GLY A 173 2.62 15.56 -3.40
C GLY A 173 3.24 16.96 -3.30
N ARG A 174 3.87 17.45 -4.38
CA ARG A 174 4.62 18.73 -4.37
C ARG A 174 3.80 19.93 -3.92
N GLY A 175 2.55 20.03 -4.40
CA GLY A 175 1.69 21.16 -4.07
C GLY A 175 1.37 21.27 -2.58
N PHE A 176 1.47 20.18 -1.80
CA PHE A 176 1.24 20.21 -0.36
C PHE A 176 2.49 20.60 0.45
N VAL A 177 3.69 20.27 -0.04
CA VAL A 177 4.94 20.79 0.55
C VAL A 177 5.01 22.31 0.38
N GLU A 178 4.71 22.79 -0.83
CA GLU A 178 4.80 24.21 -1.16
C GLU A 178 3.75 25.06 -0.42
N ARG A 179 2.56 24.51 -0.14
CA ARG A 179 1.48 25.19 0.62
C ARG A 179 1.62 25.11 2.15
N GLY A 180 2.42 24.19 2.69
CA GLY A 180 2.62 24.00 4.13
C GLY A 180 3.80 24.79 4.73
N MET A 181 4.47 25.62 3.91
CA MET A 181 5.56 26.52 4.30
C MET A 181 5.13 28.00 4.36
N GLU A 182 3.84 28.30 4.15
CA GLU A 182 3.21 29.60 4.47
C GLU A 182 2.56 29.54 5.85
#